data_AF-A0A7C1AZ08-F1
#
_entry.id   AF-A0A7C1AZ08-F1
#
_cell.length_a   1.000
_cell.length_b   1.000
_cell.length_c   1.000
_cell.angle_alpha   90.00
_cell.angle_beta   90.00
_cell.angle_gamma   90.00
#
_symmetry.space_group_name_H-M   'P 1'
#
loop_
_entity.id
_entity.type
_entity.pdbx_description
1 polymer ?
#
loop_
_entity_poly.entity_id
_entity_poly.type
_entity_poly.pdbx_seq_one_letter_code
_entity_poly.pdbx_strand_id
1 'polypeptide(L)'
;MIKTKDNLEWIIYWGLVILFSLILIYLIWAPAYFPSQDGPSHLYNAWIMTELGNPDYPLINSSYCIRRELFPNWMGYAVMFSLMHIFSPITTEKLWLTLIILGLPAGVIYLSRAVAAGIKNPSVPWWTLLGFFFALNHPLYRGFQNHGMGLVIFV
;
A
#
# COMPACT_ATOMS: atom_id res chain seq x y z
N MET A 1 -38.20 -11.07 13.46
CA MET A 1 -37.05 -12.00 13.57
C MET A 1 -36.09 -11.95 12.36
N ILE A 2 -36.36 -11.19 11.30
CA ILE A 2 -35.53 -11.17 10.08
C ILE A 2 -34.40 -10.11 10.15
N LYS A 3 -34.66 -8.91 10.70
CA LYS A 3 -33.67 -7.81 10.80
C LYS A 3 -32.40 -8.10 11.62
N THR A 4 -32.46 -9.02 12.58
CA THR A 4 -31.33 -9.31 13.48
C THR A 4 -30.27 -10.19 12.81
N LYS A 5 -30.66 -11.01 11.84
CA LYS A 5 -29.75 -11.92 11.13
C LYS A 5 -28.87 -11.13 10.14
N ASP A 6 -29.47 -10.18 9.43
CA ASP A 6 -28.76 -9.28 8.50
C ASP A 6 -27.69 -8.46 9.23
N ASN A 7 -28.00 -7.95 10.43
CA ASN A 7 -27.04 -7.19 11.23
C ASN A 7 -25.84 -8.04 11.69
N LEU A 8 -26.08 -9.31 12.06
CA LEU A 8 -25.01 -10.20 12.48
C LEU A 8 -24.04 -10.51 11.32
N GLU A 9 -24.55 -10.74 10.12
CA GLU A 9 -23.72 -11.00 8.94
C GLU A 9 -22.80 -9.81 8.62
N TRP A 10 -23.31 -8.59 8.67
CA TRP A 10 -22.49 -7.38 8.49
C TRP A 10 -21.43 -7.22 9.58
N ILE A 11 -21.76 -7.52 10.84
CA ILE A 11 -20.80 -7.48 11.95
C ILE A 11 -19.67 -8.49 11.72
N ILE A 12 -20.01 -9.73 11.34
CA ILE A 12 -19.03 -10.78 11.04
C ILE A 12 -18.13 -10.34 9.87
N TYR A 13 -18.74 -9.82 8.80
CA TYR A 13 -18.00 -9.35 7.63
C TYR A 13 -16.99 -8.25 7.97
N TRP A 14 -17.41 -7.21 8.69
CA TRP A 14 -16.48 -6.14 9.09
C TRP A 14 -15.44 -6.62 10.11
N GLY A 15 -15.80 -7.56 10.99
CA GLY A 15 -14.85 -8.24 11.85
C GLY A 15 -13.75 -8.97 11.08
N LEU A 16 -14.11 -9.68 10.00
CA LEU A 16 -13.15 -10.35 9.11
C LEU A 16 -12.30 -9.36 8.31
N VAL A 17 -12.89 -8.27 7.81
CA VAL A 17 -12.14 -7.17 7.14
C VAL A 17 -11.07 -6.62 8.07
N ILE A 18 -11.40 -6.34 9.33
CA ILE A 18 -10.45 -5.85 10.32
C ILE A 18 -9.39 -6.93 10.60
N LEU A 19 -9.79 -8.17 10.85
CA LEU A 19 -8.86 -9.26 11.13
C LEU A 19 -7.84 -9.45 9.99
N PHE A 20 -8.30 -9.52 8.75
CA PHE A 20 -7.42 -9.69 7.59
C PHE A 20 -6.54 -8.46 7.36
N SER A 21 -7.04 -7.25 7.60
CA SER A 21 -6.22 -6.03 7.56
C SER A 21 -5.09 -6.09 8.59
N LEU A 22 -5.38 -6.52 9.81
CA LEU A 22 -4.39 -6.68 10.88
C LEU A 22 -3.35 -7.75 10.54
N ILE A 23 -3.77 -8.87 9.94
CA ILE A 23 -2.84 -9.91 9.47
C ILE A 23 -1.90 -9.35 8.39
N LEU A 24 -2.45 -8.62 7.41
CA LEU A 24 -1.66 -7.98 6.36
C LEU A 24 -0.63 -6.97 6.92
N ILE A 25 -1.06 -6.11 7.85
CA ILE A 25 -0.16 -5.18 8.55
C ILE A 25 0.92 -5.97 9.29
N TYR A 26 0.55 -7.01 10.03
CA TYR A 26 1.51 -7.83 10.74
C TYR A 26 2.58 -8.41 9.80
N LEU A 27 2.19 -8.92 8.62
CA LEU A 27 3.13 -9.50 7.66
C LEU A 27 4.14 -8.48 7.10
N ILE A 28 3.80 -7.19 7.02
CA ILE A 28 4.73 -6.12 6.64
C ILE A 28 5.62 -5.70 7.81
N TRP A 29 5.05 -5.57 8.99
CA TRP A 29 5.71 -4.94 10.12
C TRP A 29 6.54 -5.90 10.97
N ALA A 30 6.19 -7.19 11.00
CA ALA A 30 6.88 -8.22 11.76
C ALA A 30 8.36 -8.40 11.35
N PRO A 31 8.73 -8.51 10.06
CA PRO A 31 10.13 -8.60 9.69
C PRO A 31 10.84 -7.26 9.91
N ALA A 32 12.13 -7.30 10.23
CA ALA A 32 12.94 -6.08 10.34
C ALA A 32 12.97 -5.31 9.00
N TYR A 33 13.10 -6.04 7.90
CA TYR A 33 13.10 -5.54 6.52
C TYR A 33 12.11 -6.35 5.69
N PHE A 34 11.30 -5.68 4.87
CA PHE A 34 10.39 -6.40 3.98
C PHE A 34 11.19 -7.07 2.85
N PRO A 35 11.03 -8.38 2.61
CA PRO A 35 11.88 -9.12 1.68
C PRO A 35 11.44 -8.94 0.22
N SER A 36 11.57 -7.72 -0.30
CA SER A 36 11.33 -7.43 -1.71
C SER A 36 12.63 -7.33 -2.50
N GLN A 37 12.57 -7.66 -3.80
CA GLN A 37 13.75 -7.69 -4.66
C GLN A 37 14.28 -6.28 -4.97
N ASP A 38 13.44 -5.38 -5.49
CA ASP A 38 13.85 -4.02 -5.89
C ASP A 38 13.38 -2.91 -4.93
N GLY A 39 12.62 -3.24 -3.88
CA GLY A 39 12.19 -2.27 -2.87
C GLY A 39 13.34 -1.54 -2.18
N PRO A 40 14.45 -2.21 -1.80
CA PRO A 40 15.62 -1.52 -1.26
C PRO A 40 16.21 -0.48 -2.21
N SER A 41 16.21 -0.72 -3.53
CA SER A 41 16.66 0.26 -4.52
C SER A 41 15.76 1.50 -4.55
N HIS A 42 14.44 1.31 -4.47
CA HIS A 42 13.51 2.43 -4.42
C HIS A 42 13.67 3.25 -3.14
N LEU A 43 13.85 2.57 -2.01
CA LEU A 43 14.08 3.19 -0.72
C LEU A 43 15.39 4.00 -0.71
N TYR A 44 16.47 3.43 -1.24
CA TYR A 44 17.75 4.10 -1.36
C TYR A 44 17.69 5.33 -2.27
N ASN A 45 17.02 5.24 -3.43
CA ASN A 45 16.85 6.38 -4.33
C ASN A 45 16.06 7.52 -3.67
N ALA A 46 15.00 7.20 -2.92
CA ALA A 46 14.24 8.21 -2.18
C ALA A 46 15.09 8.87 -1.07
N TRP A 47 15.94 8.10 -0.39
CA TRP A 47 16.88 8.64 0.59
C TRP A 47 17.96 9.51 -0.03
N ILE A 48 18.53 9.13 -1.19
CA ILE A 48 19.43 10.02 -1.94
C ILE A 48 18.75 11.35 -2.22
N MET A 49 17.46 11.33 -2.59
CA MET A 49 16.73 12.56 -2.86
C MET A 49 16.64 13.47 -1.62
N THR A 50 16.52 12.92 -0.41
CA THR A 50 16.50 13.71 0.83
C THR A 50 17.86 14.29 1.18
N GLU A 51 18.95 13.62 0.80
CA GLU A 51 20.33 14.04 1.09
C GLU A 51 20.99 14.86 -0.03
N LEU A 52 20.33 15.05 -1.17
CA LEU A 52 20.85 15.89 -2.25
C LEU A 52 21.00 17.34 -1.77
N GLY A 53 22.22 17.83 -1.83
CA GLY A 53 22.62 19.15 -1.33
C GLY A 53 23.17 19.13 0.10
N ASN A 54 23.16 18.00 0.80
CA ASN A 54 23.74 17.87 2.13
C ASN A 54 25.28 17.90 2.03
N PRO A 55 25.98 18.88 2.66
CA PRO A 55 27.44 18.98 2.60
C PRO A 55 28.16 17.78 3.24
N ASP A 56 27.51 17.05 4.15
CA ASP A 56 28.08 15.86 4.80
C ASP A 56 28.20 14.67 3.83
N TYR A 57 27.52 14.73 2.69
CA TYR A 57 27.51 13.69 1.65
C TYR A 57 28.03 14.20 0.30
N PRO A 58 29.30 14.61 0.19
CA PRO A 58 29.86 15.22 -1.03
C PRO A 58 29.80 14.29 -2.25
N LEU A 59 29.94 12.97 -2.05
CA LEU A 59 29.83 11.98 -3.12
C LEU A 59 28.41 11.87 -3.68
N ILE A 60 27.37 12.07 -2.86
CA ILE A 60 26.00 12.10 -3.35
C ILE A 60 25.84 13.30 -4.28
N ASN A 61 26.31 14.46 -3.85
CA ASN A 61 26.20 15.71 -4.59
C ASN A 61 26.99 15.71 -5.91
N SER A 62 28.12 15.00 -5.97
CA SER A 62 28.93 14.91 -7.18
C SER A 62 28.45 13.84 -8.16
N SER A 63 27.72 12.83 -7.69
CA SER A 63 27.43 11.62 -8.49
C SER A 63 25.97 11.50 -8.91
N TYR A 64 25.04 12.20 -8.24
CA TYR A 64 23.61 12.08 -8.48
C TYR A 64 22.99 13.42 -8.89
N CYS A 65 21.96 13.32 -9.73
CA CYS A 65 21.08 14.44 -10.08
C CYS A 65 19.63 13.95 -10.16
N ILE A 66 18.68 14.85 -9.90
CA ILE A 66 17.25 14.53 -10.01
C ILE A 66 16.86 14.56 -11.49
N ARG A 67 16.53 13.39 -12.04
CA ARG A 67 15.94 13.24 -13.37
C ARG A 67 14.47 13.60 -13.36
N ARG A 68 14.06 14.72 -14.00
CA ARG A 68 12.70 15.30 -13.96
C ARG A 68 11.73 14.71 -14.98
N GLU A 69 12.19 13.84 -15.85
CA GLU A 69 11.34 13.20 -16.86
C GLU A 69 10.34 12.26 -16.19
N LEU A 70 9.17 12.06 -16.82
CA LEU A 70 8.13 11.17 -16.31
C LEU A 70 8.56 9.70 -16.42
N PHE A 71 9.29 9.22 -15.42
CA PHE A 71 9.64 7.82 -15.28
C PHE A 71 8.60 7.06 -14.43
N PRO A 72 8.38 5.77 -14.72
CA PRO A 72 7.49 4.92 -13.95
C PRO A 72 8.17 4.61 -12.61
N ASN A 73 8.13 5.56 -11.65
CA ASN A 73 8.40 5.39 -10.21
C ASN A 73 8.17 6.67 -9.38
N TRP A 74 7.92 7.81 -10.03
CA TRP A 74 7.80 9.11 -9.36
C TRP A 74 6.84 9.20 -8.20
N MET A 75 5.67 8.56 -8.27
CA MET A 75 4.69 8.61 -7.18
C MET A 75 5.28 8.01 -5.90
N GLY A 76 5.80 6.79 -5.95
CA GLY A 76 6.51 6.16 -4.83
C GLY A 76 7.65 7.02 -4.30
N TYR A 77 8.49 7.58 -5.19
CA TYR A 77 9.57 8.48 -4.75
C TYR A 77 9.06 9.73 -4.04
N ALA A 78 8.03 10.40 -4.56
CA ALA A 78 7.47 11.58 -3.93
C ALA A 78 6.88 11.27 -2.55
N VAL A 79 6.16 10.16 -2.40
CA VAL A 79 5.58 9.73 -1.12
C VAL A 79 6.69 9.36 -0.14
N MET A 80 7.65 8.53 -0.55
CA MET A 80 8.74 8.07 0.32
C MET A 80 9.65 9.23 0.74
N PHE A 81 10.03 10.11 -0.19
CA PHE A 81 10.77 11.34 0.11
C PHE A 81 10.07 12.18 1.17
N SER A 82 8.75 12.39 1.02
CA SER A 82 7.97 13.16 1.98
C SER A 82 7.91 12.50 3.36
N LEU A 83 7.72 11.19 3.42
CA LEU A 83 7.67 10.42 4.67
C LEU A 83 9.03 10.40 5.39
N MET A 84 10.14 10.34 4.64
CA MET A 84 11.50 10.29 5.20
C MET A 84 11.92 11.55 5.94
N HIS A 85 11.24 12.68 5.74
CA HIS A 85 11.47 13.87 6.56
C HIS A 85 11.00 13.70 8.02
N ILE A 86 10.14 12.72 8.30
CA ILE A 86 9.53 12.49 9.61
C ILE A 86 9.94 11.13 10.17
N PHE A 87 10.08 10.13 9.30
CA PHE A 87 10.28 8.74 9.67
C PHE A 87 11.61 8.20 9.15
N SER A 88 12.13 7.16 9.81
CA SER A 88 13.28 6.42 9.30
C SER A 88 12.99 5.80 7.92
N PRO A 89 14.01 5.46 7.10
CA PRO A 89 13.80 4.78 5.83
C PRO A 89 12.97 3.48 5.97
N ILE A 90 13.28 2.66 6.97
CA ILE A 90 12.57 1.38 7.20
C ILE A 90 11.09 1.65 7.53
N THR A 91 10.81 2.61 8.41
CA THR A 91 9.43 2.99 8.75
C THR A 91 8.69 3.53 7.53
N THR A 92 9.37 4.32 6.70
CA THR A 92 8.81 4.84 5.45
C THR A 92 8.40 3.73 4.49
N GLU A 93 9.26 2.73 4.28
CA GLU A 93 8.94 1.57 3.45
C GLU A 93 7.70 0.84 3.97
N LYS A 94 7.65 0.57 5.28
CA LYS A 94 6.54 -0.13 5.91
C LYS A 94 5.22 0.63 5.79
N LEU A 95 5.23 1.94 5.98
CA LEU A 95 4.05 2.79 5.77
C LEU A 95 3.58 2.76 4.32
N TRP A 96 4.51 2.90 3.37
CA TRP A 96 4.22 2.85 1.94
C TRP A 96 3.61 1.51 1.51
N LEU A 97 4.21 0.39 1.94
CA LEU A 97 3.67 -0.94 1.68
C LEU A 97 2.31 -1.17 2.33
N THR A 98 2.09 -0.62 3.54
CA THR A 98 0.80 -0.71 4.24
C THR A 98 -0.31 -0.03 3.43
N LEU A 99 -0.04 1.14 2.83
CA LEU A 99 -1.00 1.81 1.96
C LEU A 99 -1.37 0.96 0.74
N ILE A 100 -0.39 0.30 0.12
CA ILE A 100 -0.61 -0.54 -1.07
C ILE A 100 -1.46 -1.77 -0.71
N ILE A 101 -1.09 -2.52 0.32
CA ILE A 101 -1.74 -3.81 0.63
C ILE A 101 -3.13 -3.65 1.24
N LEU A 102 -3.41 -2.55 1.93
CA LEU A 102 -4.75 -2.26 2.45
C LEU A 102 -5.61 -1.56 1.40
N GLY A 103 -5.00 -0.77 0.53
CA GLY A 103 -5.67 -0.06 -0.54
C GLY A 103 -6.39 -1.00 -1.50
N LEU A 104 -5.77 -2.12 -1.89
CA LEU A 104 -6.37 -3.05 -2.84
C LEU A 104 -7.70 -3.67 -2.33
N PRO A 105 -7.77 -4.32 -1.15
CA PRO A 105 -9.03 -4.83 -0.63
C PRO A 105 -10.03 -3.70 -0.36
N ALA A 106 -9.58 -2.53 0.11
CA ALA A 106 -10.46 -1.38 0.31
C ALA A 106 -11.12 -0.92 -0.99
N GLY A 107 -10.35 -0.83 -2.09
CA GLY A 107 -10.85 -0.51 -3.43
C GLY A 107 -11.87 -1.52 -3.93
N VAL A 108 -11.57 -2.82 -3.81
CA VAL A 108 -12.51 -3.90 -4.20
C VAL A 108 -13.83 -3.79 -3.42
N ILE A 109 -13.78 -3.51 -2.11
CA ILE A 109 -14.97 -3.30 -1.28
C ILE A 109 -15.71 -2.04 -1.72
N TYR A 110 -15.00 -0.95 -1.98
CA TYR A 110 -15.57 0.31 -2.44
C TYR A 110 -16.31 0.14 -3.76
N LEU A 111 -15.65 -0.44 -4.77
CA LEU A 111 -16.24 -0.69 -6.10
C LEU A 111 -17.47 -1.59 -6.01
N SER A 112 -17.40 -2.68 -5.23
CA SER A 112 -18.53 -3.57 -4.99
C SER A 112 -19.76 -2.82 -4.45
N ARG A 113 -19.53 -1.96 -3.45
CA ARG A 113 -20.61 -1.14 -2.86
C ARG A 113 -21.10 -0.06 -3.81
N ALA A 114 -20.23 0.53 -4.62
CA ALA A 114 -20.59 1.53 -5.62
C ALA A 114 -21.52 0.93 -6.69
N VAL A 115 -21.21 -0.26 -7.19
CA VAL A 115 -22.07 -0.98 -8.15
C VAL A 115 -23.42 -1.36 -7.52
N ALA A 116 -23.42 -1.72 -6.23
CA ALA A 116 -24.64 -2.09 -5.51
C ALA A 116 -25.47 -0.90 -4.97
N ALA A 117 -25.04 0.35 -5.19
CA ALA A 117 -25.62 1.53 -4.53
C ALA A 117 -27.12 1.77 -4.83
N GLY A 118 -27.64 1.22 -5.93
CA GLY A 118 -29.08 1.29 -6.28
C GLY A 118 -29.92 0.12 -5.77
N ILE A 119 -29.33 -0.89 -5.14
CA ILE A 119 -30.03 -2.10 -4.70
C ILE A 119 -30.60 -1.88 -3.31
N LYS A 120 -31.92 -2.10 -3.15
CA LYS A 120 -32.57 -2.03 -1.84
C LYS A 120 -32.20 -3.26 -1.01
N ASN A 121 -31.59 -3.06 0.16
CA ASN A 121 -31.07 -4.11 1.05
C ASN A 121 -30.05 -5.03 0.35
N PRO A 122 -28.87 -4.51 -0.06
CA PRO A 122 -27.86 -5.35 -0.69
C PRO A 122 -27.35 -6.40 0.29
N SER A 123 -27.12 -7.61 -0.21
CA SER A 123 -26.48 -8.69 0.54
C SER A 123 -25.03 -8.32 0.90
N VAL A 124 -24.49 -8.94 1.95
CA VAL A 124 -23.07 -8.80 2.30
C VAL A 124 -22.19 -9.28 1.13
N PRO A 125 -21.23 -8.48 0.65
CA PRO A 125 -20.45 -8.81 -0.53
C PRO A 125 -19.26 -9.73 -0.18
N TRP A 126 -19.51 -10.95 0.32
CA TRP A 126 -18.48 -11.86 0.82
C TRP A 126 -17.28 -12.09 -0.13
N TRP A 127 -17.52 -12.01 -1.44
CA TRP A 127 -16.49 -12.18 -2.47
C TRP A 127 -15.38 -11.12 -2.40
N THR A 128 -15.63 -9.93 -1.83
CA THR A 128 -14.63 -8.86 -1.72
C THR A 128 -13.49 -9.23 -0.79
N LEU A 129 -13.70 -10.19 0.12
CA LEU A 129 -12.65 -10.71 0.99
C LEU A 129 -11.52 -11.38 0.19
N LEU A 130 -11.77 -11.80 -1.05
CA LEU A 130 -10.73 -12.28 -1.96
C LEU A 130 -9.66 -11.22 -2.24
N GLY A 131 -10.00 -9.92 -2.17
CA GLY A 131 -9.05 -8.83 -2.35
C GLY A 131 -7.87 -8.88 -1.38
N PHE A 132 -8.08 -9.42 -0.16
CA PHE A 132 -7.01 -9.57 0.83
C PHE A 132 -5.96 -10.62 0.41
N PHE A 133 -6.38 -11.69 -0.28
CA PHE A 133 -5.46 -12.73 -0.75
C PHE A 133 -4.59 -12.24 -1.91
N PHE A 134 -5.07 -11.27 -2.69
CA PHE A 134 -4.33 -10.68 -3.81
C PHE A 134 -3.46 -9.48 -3.41
N ALA A 135 -3.55 -9.01 -2.16
CA ALA A 135 -2.77 -7.88 -1.65
C ALA A 135 -1.25 -8.17 -1.64
N LEU A 136 -0.86 -9.40 -1.26
CA LEU A 136 0.54 -9.87 -1.27
C LEU A 136 0.85 -10.64 -2.56
N ASN A 137 0.81 -9.94 -3.69
CA ASN A 137 1.05 -10.52 -5.01
C ASN A 137 2.54 -10.54 -5.40
N HIS A 138 2.88 -11.34 -6.42
CA HIS A 138 4.25 -11.46 -6.92
C HIS A 138 4.89 -10.11 -7.35
N PRO A 139 4.22 -9.22 -8.10
CA PRO A 139 4.76 -7.89 -8.42
C PRO A 139 5.22 -7.08 -7.19
N LEU A 140 4.48 -7.13 -6.08
CA LEU A 140 4.88 -6.46 -4.83
C LEU A 140 6.23 -6.97 -4.32
N TYR A 141 6.42 -8.29 -4.27
CA TYR A 141 7.69 -8.90 -3.87
C TYR A 141 8.83 -8.66 -4.87
N ARG A 142 8.51 -8.39 -6.14
CA ARG A 142 9.51 -7.96 -7.13
C ARG A 142 9.91 -6.49 -6.97
N GLY A 143 9.24 -5.72 -6.12
CA GLY A 143 9.51 -4.30 -5.90
C GLY A 143 8.66 -3.37 -6.77
N PHE A 144 7.68 -3.88 -7.52
CA PHE A 144 6.81 -3.05 -8.39
C PHE A 144 5.71 -2.34 -7.58
N GLN A 145 6.13 -1.54 -6.60
CA GLN A 145 5.24 -0.88 -5.64
C GLN A 145 4.31 0.14 -6.31
N ASN A 146 4.80 0.89 -7.30
CA ASN A 146 3.94 1.82 -8.05
C ASN A 146 2.90 1.13 -8.93
N HIS A 147 3.19 -0.07 -9.44
CA HIS A 147 2.18 -0.89 -10.10
C HIS A 147 1.09 -1.27 -9.08
N GLY A 148 1.49 -1.70 -7.88
CA GLY A 148 0.56 -1.98 -6.78
C GLY A 148 -0.31 -0.77 -6.43
N MET A 149 0.28 0.42 -6.26
CA MET A 149 -0.47 1.64 -6.00
C MET A 149 -1.37 2.05 -7.18
N GLY A 150 -0.95 1.80 -8.42
CA GLY A 150 -1.79 1.97 -9.60
C GLY A 150 -3.07 1.13 -9.53
N LEU A 151 -2.98 -0.12 -9.06
CA LEU A 151 -4.15 -0.96 -8.82
C LEU A 151 -5.04 -0.37 -7.71
N VAL A 152 -4.46 0.15 -6.63
CA VAL A 152 -5.22 0.80 -5.54
C VAL A 152 -6.03 2.00 -6.02
N ILE A 153 -5.47 2.83 -6.90
CA ILE A 153 -6.14 4.04 -7.39
C ILE A 153 -7.22 3.71 -8.43
N PHE A 154 -7.06 2.61 -9.17
CA PHE A 154 -7.97 2.24 -10.24
C PHE A 154 -9.23 1.50 -9.76
N VAL A 155 -9.13 0.75 -8.65
CA VAL A 155 -10.19 -0.14 -8.14
C VAL A 155 -10.93 0.54 -6.98
#